data_AF-A0A381VGP3-F1
#
_entry.id   AF-A0A381VGP3-F1
#
_cell.length_a   1.000
_cell.length_b   1.000
_cell.length_c   1.000
_cell.angle_alpha   90.00
_cell.angle_beta   90.00
_cell.angle_gamma   90.00
#
_symmetry.space_group_name_H-M   'P 1'
#
loop_
_entity.id
_entity.type
_entity.pdbx_description
1 polymer ?
#
loop_
_entity_poly.entity_id
_entity_poly.type
_entity_poly.pdbx_seq_one_letter_code
_entity_poly.pdbx_strand_id
1 'polypeptide(L)'
;MPSIALTDNNNLFGALEFSLECVKYGIQPIIGSSLNLLDVQENHNSSQINLLVKNKEGYKNLLYLSSISHTKQNSTVGIRIEDLRNHTNGLICFIGGQLNPLLML
;
A
#
# COMPACT_ATOMS: atom_id res chain seq x y z
N MET A 1 -13.81 -2.11 19.14
CA MET A 1 -13.37 -2.29 17.74
C MET A 1 -12.20 -3.28 17.76
N PRO A 2 -12.32 -4.48 17.18
CA PRO A 2 -11.35 -5.57 17.40
C PRO A 2 -10.02 -5.38 16.64
N SER A 3 -10.04 -4.62 15.55
CA SER A 3 -8.89 -4.41 14.67
C SER A 3 -8.96 -3.04 14.00
N ILE A 4 -7.80 -2.50 13.62
CA ILE A 4 -7.68 -1.25 12.84
C ILE A 4 -6.62 -1.46 11.77
N ALA A 5 -6.84 -0.90 10.58
CA ALA A 5 -5.85 -0.87 9.51
C ALA A 5 -5.15 0.48 9.41
N LEU A 6 -3.83 0.46 9.22
CA LEU A 6 -3.04 1.62 8.80
C LEU A 6 -2.72 1.47 7.30
N THR A 7 -3.06 2.47 6.50
CA THR A 7 -2.81 2.50 5.06
C THR A 7 -2.22 3.87 4.67
N ASP A 8 -0.95 4.09 4.99
CA ASP A 8 -0.25 5.31 4.62
C ASP A 8 0.02 5.37 3.10
N ASN A 9 0.15 6.59 2.57
CA ASN A 9 0.41 6.81 1.16
C ASN A 9 1.88 6.51 0.79
N ASN A 10 2.09 5.52 -0.06
CA ASN A 10 3.38 5.12 -0.64
C ASN A 10 4.46 4.69 0.37
N ASN A 11 4.10 4.42 1.62
CA ASN A 11 5.07 4.09 2.66
C ASN A 11 4.47 3.22 3.78
N LEU A 12 5.38 2.77 4.66
CA LEU A 12 5.07 1.99 5.87
C LEU A 12 5.75 2.61 7.10
N PHE A 13 6.02 3.91 7.10
CA PHE A 13 6.88 4.54 8.10
C PHE A 13 6.26 4.51 9.51
N GLY A 14 4.93 4.62 9.62
CA GLY A 14 4.24 4.51 10.90
C GLY A 14 3.89 3.09 11.34
N ALA A 15 4.25 2.05 10.57
CA ALA A 15 3.77 0.69 10.78
C ALA A 15 4.20 0.10 12.12
N LEU A 16 5.43 0.39 12.58
CA LEU A 16 5.97 -0.13 13.83
C LEU A 16 5.27 0.52 15.03
N GLU A 17 5.27 1.85 15.08
CA GLU A 17 4.67 2.65 16.14
C GLU A 17 3.16 2.35 16.26
N PHE A 18 2.45 2.28 15.13
CA PHE A 18 1.04 1.89 15.08
C PHE A 18 0.80 0.50 15.64
N SER A 19 1.63 -0.48 15.27
CA SER A 19 1.50 -1.86 15.76
C SER A 19 1.72 -1.93 17.27
N LEU A 20 2.75 -1.26 17.77
CA LEU A 20 3.06 -1.22 19.20
C LEU A 20 1.93 -0.56 19.99
N GLU A 21 1.35 0.52 19.49
CA GLU A 21 0.25 1.21 20.16
C GLU A 21 -1.04 0.38 20.16
N CYS A 22 -1.40 -0.23 19.02
CA CYS A 22 -2.58 -1.10 18.94
C CYS A 22 -2.51 -2.26 19.94
N VAL A 23 -1.34 -2.89 20.06
CA VAL A 23 -1.12 -4.01 21.01
C VAL A 23 -1.34 -3.58 22.46
N LYS A 24 -0.93 -2.37 22.86
CA LYS A 24 -1.17 -1.86 24.23
C LYS A 24 -2.66 -1.77 24.58
N TYR A 25 -3.52 -1.54 23.60
CA TYR A 25 -4.97 -1.44 23.77
C TYR A 25 -5.73 -2.72 23.41
N GLY A 26 -5.02 -3.83 23.13
CA GLY A 26 -5.67 -5.09 22.74
C GLY A 26 -6.38 -5.02 21.38
N ILE A 27 -5.97 -4.09 20.52
CA ILE A 27 -6.49 -3.93 19.15
C ILE A 27 -5.55 -4.68 18.21
N GLN A 28 -6.09 -5.48 17.30
CA GLN A 28 -5.28 -6.12 16.27
C GLN A 28 -4.86 -5.09 15.20
N PRO A 29 -3.56 -4.81 15.03
CA PRO A 29 -3.10 -3.97 13.93
C PRO A 29 -3.16 -4.75 12.62
N ILE A 30 -3.65 -4.10 11.56
CA ILE A 30 -3.59 -4.57 10.18
C ILE A 30 -2.73 -3.59 9.40
N ILE A 31 -1.62 -4.06 8.85
CA ILE A 31 -0.69 -3.21 8.12
C ILE A 31 -1.06 -3.20 6.65
N GLY A 32 -1.01 -2.02 6.04
CA GLY A 32 -1.24 -1.82 4.63
C GLY A 32 -0.62 -0.52 4.14
N SER A 33 -0.81 -0.24 2.86
CA SER A 33 -0.41 1.03 2.25
C SER A 33 -1.23 1.28 0.99
N SER A 34 -1.50 2.55 0.72
CA SER A 34 -2.06 3.02 -0.54
C SER A 34 -0.89 3.38 -1.45
N LEU A 35 -0.66 2.58 -2.50
CA LEU A 35 0.44 2.80 -3.44
C LEU A 35 -0.09 3.47 -4.70
N ASN A 36 0.59 4.52 -5.14
CA ASN A 36 0.32 5.14 -6.43
C ASN A 36 0.58 4.13 -7.56
N LEU A 37 -0.36 4.02 -8.49
CA LEU A 37 -0.26 3.20 -9.69
C LEU A 37 -0.03 4.11 -10.89
N LEU A 38 1.21 4.10 -11.38
CA LEU A 38 1.67 5.03 -12.41
C LEU A 38 1.15 4.70 -13.81
N ASP A 39 0.53 3.53 -14.04
CA ASP A 39 -0.02 3.16 -15.35
C ASP A 39 -1.38 3.82 -15.63
N VAL A 40 -2.08 4.29 -14.59
CA VAL A 40 -3.40 4.94 -14.70
C VAL A 40 -3.32 6.30 -14.04
N GLN A 41 -3.43 7.36 -14.85
CA GLN A 41 -3.26 8.75 -14.40
C GLN A 41 -4.27 9.68 -15.10
N GLU A 42 -4.70 10.72 -14.39
CA GLU A 42 -5.57 11.78 -14.91
C GLU A 42 -5.05 13.13 -14.41
N ASN A 43 -4.91 14.13 -15.27
CA ASN A 43 -4.48 15.49 -14.91
C ASN A 43 -3.20 15.53 -14.02
N HIS A 44 -2.21 14.69 -14.35
CA HIS A 44 -0.95 14.52 -13.61
C HIS A 44 -1.07 13.86 -12.22
N ASN A 45 -2.26 13.45 -11.80
CA ASN A 45 -2.46 12.64 -10.60
C ASN A 45 -2.44 11.16 -10.96
N SER A 46 -1.62 10.39 -10.25
CA SER A 46 -1.65 8.93 -10.36
C SER A 46 -2.81 8.36 -9.55
N SER A 47 -3.45 7.33 -10.09
CA SER A 47 -4.39 6.52 -9.32
C SER A 47 -3.69 5.81 -8.16
N GLN A 48 -4.45 5.23 -7.24
CA GLN A 48 -3.96 4.49 -6.09
C GLN A 48 -4.62 3.13 -5.96
N ILE A 49 -3.82 2.14 -5.60
CA ILE A 49 -4.28 0.83 -5.15
C ILE A 49 -4.07 0.69 -3.65
N ASN A 50 -5.02 0.08 -2.95
CA ASN A 50 -4.91 -0.14 -1.51
C ASN A 50 -4.58 -1.61 -1.24
N LEU A 51 -3.54 -1.83 -0.44
CA LEU A 51 -3.03 -3.17 -0.13
C LEU A 51 -3.03 -3.38 1.38
N LEU A 52 -3.60 -4.49 1.84
CA LEU A 52 -3.48 -4.98 3.21
C LEU A 52 -2.61 -6.23 3.25
N VAL A 53 -1.86 -6.38 4.34
CA VAL A 53 -0.99 -7.52 4.59
C VAL A 53 -1.76 -8.62 5.30
N LYS A 54 -1.88 -9.78 4.65
CA LYS A 54 -2.52 -10.98 5.23
C LYS A 54 -1.57 -11.78 6.12
N ASN A 55 -0.29 -11.83 5.76
CA ASN A 55 0.70 -12.67 6.43
C ASN A 55 2.13 -12.13 6.25
N LYS A 56 3.12 -12.85 6.80
CA LYS A 56 4.54 -12.47 6.73
C LYS A 56 5.09 -12.32 5.31
N GLU A 57 4.62 -13.14 4.37
CA GLU A 57 5.04 -13.04 2.97
C GLU A 57 4.48 -11.77 2.32
N GLY A 58 3.21 -11.48 2.57
CA GLY A 58 2.59 -10.21 2.17
C GLY A 58 3.32 -9.00 2.73
N TYR A 59 3.76 -9.05 3.99
CA TYR A 59 4.53 -7.95 4.58
C TYR A 59 5.83 -7.68 3.83
N LYS A 60 6.57 -8.75 3.48
CA LYS A 60 7.80 -8.64 2.69
C LYS A 60 7.52 -8.09 1.29
N ASN A 61 6.45 -8.55 0.65
CA ASN A 61 6.03 -8.06 -0.65
C ASN A 61 5.66 -6.57 -0.61
N LEU A 62 4.89 -6.13 0.39
CA LEU A 62 4.53 -4.72 0.53
C LEU A 62 5.75 -3.84 0.85
N LEU A 63 6.67 -4.32 1.70
CA LEU A 63 7.94 -3.63 1.96
C LEU A 63 8.76 -3.45 0.68
N TYR A 64 8.86 -4.50 -0.15
CA TYR A 64 9.56 -4.42 -1.43
C TYR A 64 8.90 -3.40 -2.37
N LEU A 65 7.58 -3.50 -2.57
CA LEU A 65 6.80 -2.61 -3.42
C LEU A 65 6.93 -1.14 -2.98
N SER A 66 6.84 -0.87 -1.67
CA SER A 66 7.06 0.46 -1.12
C SER A 66 8.49 0.94 -1.32
N SER A 67 9.50 0.07 -1.22
CA SER A 67 10.89 0.46 -1.43
C SER A 67 11.16 0.86 -2.89
N ILE A 68 10.71 0.05 -3.85
CA ILE A 68 10.91 0.34 -5.27
C ILE A 68 10.12 1.56 -5.73
N SER A 69 8.98 1.89 -5.09
CA SER A 69 8.21 3.08 -5.44
C SER A 69 8.96 4.39 -5.23
N HIS A 70 9.97 4.40 -4.34
CA HIS A 70 10.86 5.55 -4.10
C HIS A 70 12.18 5.50 -4.86
N THR A 71 12.53 4.35 -5.47
CA THR A 71 13.88 4.11 -6.02
C THR A 71 13.95 4.30 -7.54
N LYS A 72 12.81 4.30 -8.24
CA LYS A 72 12.80 4.53 -9.70
C LYS A 72 13.20 5.97 -10.01
N GLN A 73 14.02 6.16 -11.05
CA GLN A 73 14.63 7.45 -11.47
C GLN A 73 13.62 8.57 -11.84
N ASN A 74 12.32 8.30 -11.78
CA ASN A 74 11.29 9.29 -12.05
C ASN A 74 11.02 10.12 -10.78
N SER A 75 10.72 11.40 -10.95
CA SER A 75 10.33 12.29 -9.85
C SER A 75 9.02 11.89 -9.15
N THR A 76 8.28 10.93 -9.69
CA THR A 76 6.99 10.47 -9.18
C THR A 76 7.12 9.19 -8.37
N VAL A 77 6.73 9.27 -7.10
CA VAL A 77 6.65 8.11 -6.21
C VAL A 77 5.47 7.23 -6.63
N GLY A 78 5.72 5.96 -6.92
CA GLY A 78 4.69 4.99 -7.26
C GLY A 78 5.24 3.73 -7.90
N ILE A 79 4.36 2.75 -8.08
CA ILE A 79 4.67 1.48 -8.75
C ILE A 79 3.93 1.39 -10.08
N ARG A 80 4.34 0.44 -10.91
CA ARG A 80 3.61 0.01 -12.10
C ARG A 80 2.96 -1.35 -11.88
N ILE A 81 1.97 -1.70 -12.70
CA ILE A 81 1.30 -3.02 -12.70
C ILE A 81 2.35 -4.14 -12.88
N GLU A 82 3.40 -3.90 -13.66
CA GLU A 82 4.50 -4.87 -13.82
C GLU A 82 5.25 -5.16 -12.52
N ASP A 83 5.38 -4.18 -11.62
CA ASP A 83 6.11 -4.33 -10.36
C ASP A 83 5.38 -5.25 -9.37
N LEU A 84 4.05 -5.31 -9.49
CA LEU A 84 3.21 -6.23 -8.72
C LEU A 84 3.47 -7.68 -9.12
N ARG A 85 4.02 -7.96 -10.32
CA ARG A 85 4.30 -9.34 -10.73
C ARG A 85 5.21 -10.00 -9.71
N ASN A 86 4.83 -11.20 -9.28
CA ASN A 86 5.51 -12.02 -8.27
C ASN A 86 5.50 -11.45 -6.83
N HIS A 87 4.89 -10.28 -6.58
CA HIS A 87 4.82 -9.65 -5.26
C HIS A 87 3.38 -9.48 -4.76
N THR A 88 2.46 -10.36 -5.17
CA THR A 88 1.04 -10.31 -4.78
C THR A 88 0.67 -11.29 -3.67
N ASN A 89 1.46 -12.35 -3.47
CA ASN A 89 1.09 -13.38 -2.50
C ASN A 89 1.09 -12.81 -1.08
N GLY A 90 0.10 -13.22 -0.28
CA GLY A 90 -0.09 -12.70 1.07
C GLY A 90 -0.62 -11.25 1.14
N LEU A 91 -0.97 -10.61 0.01
CA LEU A 91 -1.63 -9.31 -0.01
C LEU A 91 -3.13 -9.43 -0.29
N ILE A 92 -3.90 -8.49 0.24
CA ILE A 92 -5.32 -8.28 -0.09
C ILE A 92 -5.40 -6.91 -0.76
N CYS A 93 -5.87 -6.86 -2.00
CA CYS A 93 -6.09 -5.62 -2.72
C CYS A 93 -7.56 -5.21 -2.63
N PHE A 94 -7.81 -3.92 -2.45
CA PHE A 94 -9.15 -3.35 -2.58
C PHE A 94 -9.11 -2.00 -3.29
N ILE A 95 -10.20 -1.69 -3.97
CA ILE A 95 -10.37 -0.48 -4.77
C ILE A 95 -11.32 0.43 -4.01
N GLY A 96 -10.90 1.67 -3.77
CA GLY A 96 -11.68 2.65 -3.02
C GLY A 96 -10.97 4.00 -2.96
N GLY A 97 -11.70 5.03 -2.51
CA GLY A 97 -11.21 6.41 -2.49
C GLY A 97 -11.39 7.12 -3.84
N GLN A 98 -11.06 8.41 -3.86
CA GLN A 98 -11.23 9.28 -5.01
C GLN A 98 -10.22 9.00 -6.13
N LEU A 99 -9.01 8.53 -5.77
CA LEU A 99 -7.94 8.21 -6.71
C LEU A 99 -8.01 6.75 -7.19
N ASN A 100 -9.16 6.08 -7.09
CA ASN A 100 -9.22 4.69 -7.48
C ASN A 100 -9.12 4.54 -9.02
N PRO A 101 -8.36 3.54 -9.52
CA PRO A 101 -8.06 3.43 -10.95
C PRO A 101 -9.29 3.23 -11.83
N LEU A 102 -10.38 2.66 -11.29
CA LEU A 102 -11.59 2.40 -12.08
C LEU A 102 -12.39 3.68 -12.41
N LEU A 103 -12.15 4.79 -11.69
CA LEU A 103 -12.74 6.09 -12.02
C LEU A 103 -11.90 6.88 -13.03
N MET A 104 -10.65 6.47 -13.26
CA MET A 104 -9.65 7.21 -14.07
C MET A 104 -9.30 6.47 -15.38
N LEU A 105 -9.99 5.37 -15.68
CA LEU A 105 -9.93 4.61 -16.93
C LEU A 105 -11.06 5.05 -17.87
#